data_AF-A0A061BEA5-F1
#
_entry.id   AF-A0A061BEA5-F1
#
_cell.length_a   1.000
_cell.length_b   1.000
_cell.length_c   1.000
_cell.angle_alpha   90.00
_cell.angle_beta   90.00
_cell.angle_gamma   90.00
#
_symmetry.space_group_name_H-M   'P 1'
#
loop_
_entity.id
_entity.type
_entity.pdbx_description
1 polymer ?
#
loop_
_entity_poly.entity_id
_entity_poly.type
_entity_poly.pdbx_seq_one_letter_code
_entity_poly.pdbx_strand_id
1 'polypeptide(L)'
;MFKNFTPKEHIAGNAPMKSSAQRQIRAKLLEQIPFLSQPAAFPSTSSSAAPAAQPTPAAPHSDDEDDEDSGKKKGKGGKKGKGAGPGGKGGKKSKKHDVEEEAPAAGADEGATPAADEELTVLDLIWPKKETLSLIKCREHISIYAVHGEPLFFQHFDGPFYPTLKILHRFPDMLPRVGVDRGAIKFVLSGANIMCPGMTSATGYLPPSSANIPKGKPVAVHAYGKENALAIGLLAMSTDEIREINKNIGVENITFLGDDLWKIEKL
;
A
#
# COMPACT_ATOMS: atom_id res chain seq x y z
N MET A 1 4.29 4.72 6.01
CA MET A 1 2.92 5.07 6.48
C MET A 1 2.35 4.01 7.42
N PHE A 2 2.31 2.72 7.06
CA PHE A 2 1.63 1.68 7.86
C PHE A 2 2.55 0.84 8.77
N LYS A 3 3.69 1.41 9.19
CA LYS A 3 4.58 0.74 10.14
C LYS A 3 3.98 0.89 11.54
N ASN A 4 3.73 -0.22 12.23
CA ASN A 4 3.00 -0.32 13.49
C ASN A 4 1.49 -0.03 13.36
N PHE A 5 0.90 -0.22 12.17
CA PHE A 5 -0.53 -0.02 11.98
C PHE A 5 -1.32 -1.22 12.53
N THR A 6 -2.25 -0.95 13.45
CA THR A 6 -3.15 -1.97 14.02
C THR A 6 -4.61 -1.50 13.83
N PRO A 7 -5.48 -2.29 13.16
CA PRO A 7 -6.87 -1.87 12.91
C PRO A 7 -7.63 -1.45 14.17
N LYS A 8 -7.44 -2.19 15.27
CA LYS A 8 -8.11 -1.95 16.56
C LYS A 8 -7.77 -0.60 17.20
N GLU A 9 -6.55 -0.11 17.00
CA GLU A 9 -6.10 1.13 17.63
C GLU A 9 -6.18 2.32 16.66
N HIS A 10 -5.97 2.07 15.37
CA HIS A 10 -5.78 3.13 14.39
C HIS A 10 -7.02 3.47 13.58
N ILE A 11 -8.03 2.58 13.49
CA ILE A 11 -9.29 2.92 12.82
C ILE A 11 -10.15 3.77 13.74
N ALA A 12 -10.52 4.96 13.29
CA ALA A 12 -11.40 5.88 13.99
C ALA A 12 -12.86 5.75 13.54
N GLY A 13 -13.12 5.27 12.32
CA GLY A 13 -14.47 5.01 11.84
C GLY A 13 -14.49 4.30 10.49
N ASN A 14 -15.57 3.58 10.22
CA ASN A 14 -15.84 2.91 8.96
C ASN A 14 -17.27 3.25 8.54
N ALA A 15 -17.45 3.78 7.33
CA ALA A 15 -18.77 4.12 6.81
C ALA A 15 -18.90 3.77 5.32
N PRO A 16 -20.02 3.17 4.89
CA PRO A 16 -20.31 3.01 3.48
C PRO A 16 -20.48 4.39 2.82
N MET A 17 -19.91 4.56 1.63
CA MET A 17 -19.97 5.81 0.89
C MET A 17 -21.28 5.94 0.10
N LYS A 18 -21.84 7.14 0.06
CA LYS A 18 -22.99 7.47 -0.80
C LYS A 18 -22.61 7.36 -2.28
N SER A 19 -23.58 7.00 -3.14
CA SER A 19 -23.34 6.78 -4.58
C SER A 19 -22.75 8.00 -5.31
N SER A 20 -23.11 9.22 -4.92
CA SER A 20 -22.49 10.45 -5.48
C SER A 20 -21.00 10.54 -5.17
N ALA A 21 -20.60 10.28 -3.93
CA ALA A 21 -19.20 10.30 -3.51
C ALA A 21 -18.40 9.16 -4.17
N GLN A 22 -19.00 7.97 -4.30
CA GLN A 22 -18.38 6.87 -5.04
C GLN A 22 -18.07 7.23 -6.50
N ARG A 23 -19.01 7.89 -7.20
CA ARG A 23 -18.79 8.38 -8.57
C ARG A 23 -17.62 9.38 -8.64
N GLN A 24 -17.51 10.29 -7.67
CA GLN A 24 -16.40 11.23 -7.61
C GLN A 24 -15.05 10.54 -7.37
N ILE A 25 -14.99 9.54 -6.49
CA ILE A 25 -13.76 8.77 -6.26
C ILE A 25 -13.36 7.99 -7.52
N ARG A 26 -14.31 7.34 -8.21
CA ARG A 26 -14.02 6.69 -9.50
C ARG A 26 -13.41 7.66 -10.51
N ALA A 27 -14.00 8.84 -10.68
CA ALA A 27 -13.48 9.85 -11.59
C ALA A 27 -12.04 10.27 -11.23
N LYS A 28 -11.77 10.53 -9.95
CA LYS A 28 -10.41 10.89 -9.48
C LYS A 28 -9.39 9.77 -9.69
N LEU A 29 -9.79 8.51 -9.45
CA LEU A 29 -8.92 7.36 -9.68
C LEU A 29 -8.57 7.19 -11.15
N LEU A 30 -9.55 7.34 -12.05
CA LEU A 30 -9.32 7.25 -13.51
C LEU A 30 -8.46 8.41 -14.04
N GLU A 31 -8.64 9.62 -13.51
CA GLU A 31 -7.81 10.77 -13.85
C GLU A 31 -6.36 10.58 -13.38
N GLN A 32 -6.16 10.09 -12.16
CA GLN A 32 -4.83 9.93 -11.59
C GLN A 32 -4.09 8.70 -12.13
N ILE A 33 -4.82 7.60 -12.36
CA ILE A 33 -4.30 6.29 -12.74
C ILE A 33 -5.03 5.84 -14.02
N PRO A 34 -4.62 6.34 -15.20
CA PRO A 34 -5.27 6.00 -16.47
C PRO A 34 -5.27 4.51 -16.81
N PHE A 35 -4.36 3.72 -16.22
CA PHE A 35 -4.35 2.26 -16.37
C PHE A 35 -5.67 1.61 -15.95
N LEU A 36 -6.40 2.22 -15.00
CA LEU A 36 -7.65 1.69 -14.48
C LEU A 36 -8.80 1.68 -15.52
N SER A 37 -8.72 2.47 -16.59
CA SER A 37 -9.70 2.45 -17.69
C SER A 37 -9.39 1.42 -18.77
N GLN A 38 -8.22 0.77 -18.74
CA GLN A 38 -7.87 -0.24 -19.72
C GLN A 38 -8.79 -1.47 -19.60
N PRO A 39 -9.07 -2.19 -20.69
CA PRO A 39 -9.77 -3.47 -20.63
C PRO A 39 -9.03 -4.42 -19.70
N ALA A 40 -9.77 -5.11 -18.85
CA ALA A 40 -9.23 -6.14 -17.97
C ALA A 40 -8.85 -7.37 -18.81
N ALA A 41 -7.72 -7.32 -19.51
CA ALA A 41 -7.15 -8.50 -20.13
C ALA A 41 -6.76 -9.47 -19.02
N PHE A 42 -7.47 -10.59 -18.91
CA PHE A 42 -6.97 -11.73 -18.14
C PHE A 42 -5.61 -12.09 -18.73
N PRO A 43 -4.52 -12.16 -17.94
CA PRO A 43 -3.25 -12.58 -18.48
C PRO A 43 -3.44 -14.00 -19.02
N SER A 44 -3.42 -14.14 -20.35
CA SER A 44 -3.34 -15.43 -21.01
C SER A 44 -2.09 -16.13 -20.48
N THR A 45 -2.27 -17.31 -19.91
CA THR A 45 -1.17 -18.19 -19.58
C THR A 45 -0.30 -18.41 -20.83
N SER A 46 1.01 -18.22 -20.64
CA SER A 46 2.12 -18.54 -21.56
C SER A 46 2.21 -17.77 -22.89
N SER A 47 3.15 -16.83 -22.93
CA SER A 47 4.12 -16.82 -24.04
C SER A 47 5.52 -16.77 -23.44
N SER A 48 6.14 -17.94 -23.41
CA SER A 48 7.55 -18.18 -23.14
C SER A 48 8.40 -17.38 -24.15
N ALA A 49 8.83 -16.18 -23.76
CA ALA A 49 10.04 -15.58 -24.30
C ALA A 49 11.19 -15.94 -23.37
N ALA A 50 11.89 -17.03 -23.69
CA ALA A 50 13.08 -17.48 -22.99
C ALA A 50 14.13 -16.36 -22.92
N PRO A 51 14.70 -16.03 -21.75
CA PRO A 51 15.87 -15.18 -21.70
C PRO A 51 17.10 -16.00 -22.11
N ALA A 52 17.84 -15.46 -23.08
CA ALA A 52 19.12 -15.96 -23.53
C ALA A 52 20.10 -16.17 -22.35
N ALA A 53 20.71 -17.35 -22.33
CA ALA A 53 21.69 -17.78 -21.35
C ALA A 53 22.88 -16.81 -21.25
N GLN A 54 23.22 -16.41 -20.03
CA GLN A 54 24.54 -15.88 -19.69
C GLN A 54 25.29 -16.94 -18.86
N PRO A 55 26.59 -17.16 -19.11
CA PRO A 55 27.38 -18.20 -18.47
C PRO A 55 27.76 -17.83 -17.03
N THR A 56 27.67 -18.81 -16.13
CA THR A 56 28.22 -18.77 -14.78
C THR A 56 29.75 -18.81 -14.78
N PRO A 57 30.42 -18.10 -13.85
CA PRO A 57 31.70 -18.53 -13.34
C PRO A 57 31.59 -19.03 -11.89
N ALA A 58 32.39 -20.06 -11.64
CA ALA A 58 32.43 -20.90 -10.46
C ALA A 58 32.97 -20.21 -9.19
N ALA A 59 32.57 -20.74 -8.04
CA ALA A 59 33.26 -20.55 -6.77
C ALA A 59 34.63 -21.26 -6.76
N PRO A 60 35.50 -20.91 -5.80
CA PRO A 60 35.97 -21.95 -4.90
C PRO A 60 35.87 -21.60 -3.41
N HIS A 61 35.81 -22.68 -2.63
CA HIS A 61 36.01 -22.87 -1.18
C HIS A 61 37.26 -22.14 -0.64
N SER A 62 37.52 -21.95 0.66
CA SER A 62 37.32 -22.78 1.87
C SER A 62 37.67 -21.96 3.14
N ASP A 63 37.03 -22.35 4.26
CA ASP A 63 37.52 -22.55 5.64
C ASP A 63 38.30 -21.46 6.41
N ASP A 64 37.82 -21.12 7.61
CA ASP A 64 38.53 -21.43 8.88
C ASP A 64 37.65 -21.12 10.12
N GLU A 65 37.79 -21.98 11.13
CA GLU A 65 37.04 -22.09 12.39
C GLU A 65 37.62 -21.22 13.54
N ASP A 66 37.04 -21.41 14.73
CA ASP A 66 37.53 -21.10 16.10
C ASP A 66 37.28 -19.66 16.63
N ASP A 67 36.90 -19.40 17.89
CA ASP A 67 36.76 -20.24 19.09
C ASP A 67 35.85 -19.52 20.13
N GLU A 68 35.49 -20.26 21.17
CA GLU A 68 34.72 -19.89 22.37
C GLU A 68 35.39 -18.78 23.23
N ASP A 69 34.60 -18.08 24.06
CA ASP A 69 34.63 -18.30 25.53
C ASP A 69 33.68 -17.34 26.28
N SER A 70 33.18 -17.92 27.35
CA SER A 70 32.26 -17.53 28.41
C SER A 70 32.68 -16.34 29.29
N GLY A 71 31.68 -15.74 29.97
CA GLY A 71 31.94 -14.69 30.95
C GLY A 71 30.71 -14.29 31.77
N LYS A 72 30.44 -15.07 32.82
CA LYS A 72 29.31 -14.99 33.77
C LYS A 72 29.62 -14.03 34.94
N LYS A 73 28.69 -13.15 35.36
CA LYS A 73 28.15 -13.02 36.76
C LYS A 73 27.52 -11.66 37.14
N LYS A 74 26.28 -11.79 37.66
CA LYS A 74 25.72 -11.35 38.96
C LYS A 74 25.77 -9.89 39.44
N GLY A 75 24.59 -9.44 39.90
CA GLY A 75 24.38 -8.52 41.03
C GLY A 75 22.99 -7.85 40.93
N LYS A 76 21.90 -8.34 41.55
CA LYS A 76 21.44 -8.34 42.97
C LYS A 76 20.93 -6.98 43.47
N GLY A 77 19.67 -6.97 43.95
CA GLY A 77 19.06 -5.94 44.82
C GLY A 77 17.69 -5.49 44.30
N GLY A 78 16.55 -5.92 44.87
CA GLY A 78 15.85 -5.28 46.00
C GLY A 78 14.82 -4.25 45.46
N LYS A 79 13.59 -4.03 45.93
CA LYS A 79 12.87 -4.37 47.17
C LYS A 79 11.38 -4.03 46.94
N LYS A 80 10.52 -4.69 47.73
CA LYS A 80 9.07 -4.57 47.92
C LYS A 80 8.44 -3.16 47.84
N GLY A 81 7.19 -3.10 47.35
CA GLY A 81 6.19 -2.09 47.69
C GLY A 81 4.76 -2.62 47.45
N LYS A 82 3.93 -2.65 48.50
CA LYS A 82 2.54 -3.14 48.55
C LYS A 82 1.53 -1.98 48.44
N GLY A 83 0.31 -2.30 47.98
CA GLY A 83 -0.95 -1.56 48.20
C GLY A 83 -1.91 -1.80 47.01
N ALA A 84 -3.01 -2.59 47.07
CA ALA A 84 -4.27 -2.41 47.82
C ALA A 84 -4.82 -0.98 47.66
N GLY A 85 -6.02 -0.68 47.16
CA GLY A 85 -7.24 -1.41 46.82
C GLY A 85 -8.29 -0.38 46.30
N PRO A 86 -9.56 -0.77 46.09
CA PRO A 86 -10.46 -0.22 45.05
C PRO A 86 -11.55 0.75 45.57
N GLY A 87 -12.29 1.43 44.66
CA GLY A 87 -13.63 1.95 45.00
C GLY A 87 -14.25 3.03 44.09
N GLY A 88 -15.54 2.84 43.73
CA GLY A 88 -16.54 3.87 43.35
C GLY A 88 -16.79 4.05 41.84
N LYS A 89 -17.80 3.51 41.15
CA LYS A 89 -19.30 3.65 41.20
C LYS A 89 -19.84 5.08 41.03
N GLY A 90 -20.68 5.30 39.98
CA GLY A 90 -21.94 6.06 40.10
C GLY A 90 -22.38 6.98 38.94
N GLY A 91 -23.58 6.71 38.37
CA GLY A 91 -24.48 7.61 37.61
C GLY A 91 -24.36 7.55 36.07
N LYS A 92 -25.30 7.12 35.19
CA LYS A 92 -26.78 7.23 35.07
C LYS A 92 -27.27 8.68 35.25
N LYS A 93 -28.12 9.30 34.42
CA LYS A 93 -29.13 8.89 33.41
C LYS A 93 -29.66 10.20 32.74
N SER A 94 -30.07 10.23 31.46
CA SER A 94 -31.44 10.53 30.93
C SER A 94 -31.28 11.40 29.66
N LYS A 95 -31.79 11.14 28.44
CA LYS A 95 -33.10 10.75 27.85
C LYS A 95 -33.99 11.93 27.43
N LYS A 96 -34.15 12.10 26.10
CA LYS A 96 -35.29 12.61 25.29
C LYS A 96 -34.83 12.47 23.82
N HIS A 97 -35.38 11.69 22.88
CA HIS A 97 -36.74 11.31 22.45
C HIS A 97 -37.63 12.50 22.05
N ASP A 98 -37.68 12.73 20.73
CA ASP A 98 -38.88 13.11 19.98
C ASP A 98 -38.85 12.32 18.65
N VAL A 99 -40.01 11.74 18.33
CA VAL A 99 -40.38 10.94 17.15
C VAL A 99 -41.38 11.82 16.38
N GLU A 100 -41.28 11.96 15.07
CA GLU A 100 -42.12 11.36 14.00
C GLU A 100 -41.77 12.23 12.76
N GLU A 101 -41.70 11.75 11.53
CA GLU A 101 -42.79 11.13 10.78
C GLU A 101 -42.19 10.48 9.52
N GLU A 102 -42.53 9.22 9.29
CA GLU A 102 -42.25 8.45 8.09
C GLU A 102 -43.54 8.44 7.26
N ALA A 103 -43.47 8.70 5.96
CA ALA A 103 -44.52 8.31 5.02
C ALA A 103 -43.90 7.78 3.71
N PRO A 104 -44.48 6.73 3.10
CA PRO A 104 -43.77 5.85 2.17
C PRO A 104 -44.17 6.11 0.71
N ALA A 105 -43.30 5.74 -0.24
CA ALA A 105 -43.76 5.30 -1.56
C ALA A 105 -42.69 4.45 -2.24
N ALA A 106 -43.08 3.21 -2.52
CA ALA A 106 -42.35 2.25 -3.33
C ALA A 106 -42.22 2.75 -4.78
N GLY A 107 -41.02 2.60 -5.33
CA GLY A 107 -40.74 2.60 -6.76
C GLY A 107 -39.84 1.40 -7.03
N ALA A 108 -40.47 0.27 -7.34
CA ALA A 108 -39.79 -0.80 -8.04
C ALA A 108 -39.49 -0.28 -9.45
N ASP A 109 -38.22 -0.20 -9.81
CA ASP A 109 -37.82 -0.10 -11.21
C ASP A 109 -36.61 -1.00 -11.45
N GLU A 110 -36.97 -2.14 -12.02
CA GLU A 110 -36.25 -2.91 -13.01
C GLU A 110 -34.83 -3.39 -12.69
N GLY A 111 -34.76 -4.72 -12.57
CA GLY A 111 -33.52 -5.47 -12.64
C GLY A 111 -32.73 -5.09 -13.88
N ALA A 112 -31.59 -4.44 -13.65
CA ALA A 112 -30.51 -4.39 -14.60
C ALA A 112 -29.98 -5.81 -14.85
N THR A 113 -30.63 -6.50 -15.77
CA THR A 113 -30.04 -7.57 -16.56
C THR A 113 -28.72 -7.02 -17.08
N PRO A 114 -27.55 -7.61 -16.74
CA PRO A 114 -26.30 -7.13 -17.28
C PRO A 114 -26.34 -7.40 -18.79
N ALA A 115 -26.36 -6.32 -19.57
CA ALA A 115 -26.06 -6.38 -20.98
C ALA A 115 -24.70 -7.07 -21.12
N ALA A 116 -24.69 -8.20 -21.84
CA ALA A 116 -23.47 -8.83 -22.28
C ALA A 116 -22.73 -7.87 -23.22
N ASP A 117 -21.40 -7.82 -23.05
CA ASP A 117 -20.39 -7.17 -23.90
C ASP A 117 -20.08 -5.68 -23.66
N GLU A 118 -20.23 -5.15 -22.43
CA GLU A 118 -19.33 -4.07 -21.99
C GLU A 118 -17.99 -4.70 -21.59
N GLU A 119 -16.91 -4.41 -22.33
CA GLU A 119 -15.55 -4.78 -21.91
C GLU A 119 -15.30 -4.23 -20.50
N LEU A 120 -15.20 -5.12 -19.51
CA LEU A 120 -14.93 -4.71 -18.13
C LEU A 120 -13.56 -4.04 -18.06
N THR A 121 -13.52 -2.84 -17.49
CA THR A 121 -12.25 -2.16 -17.19
C THR A 121 -11.55 -2.81 -16.00
N VAL A 122 -10.25 -2.56 -15.84
CA VAL A 122 -9.51 -2.96 -14.63
C VAL A 122 -10.19 -2.42 -13.36
N LEU A 123 -10.73 -1.20 -13.40
CA LEU A 123 -11.47 -0.63 -12.28
C LEU A 123 -12.76 -1.41 -11.98
N ASP A 124 -13.53 -1.79 -13.00
CA ASP A 124 -14.77 -2.56 -12.81
C ASP A 124 -14.49 -3.96 -12.26
N LEU A 125 -13.31 -4.52 -12.58
CA LEU A 125 -12.86 -5.81 -12.04
C LEU A 125 -12.49 -5.75 -10.55
N ILE A 126 -11.81 -4.69 -10.10
CA ILE A 126 -11.43 -4.53 -8.67
C ILE A 126 -12.52 -3.88 -7.82
N TRP A 127 -13.35 -3.03 -8.42
CA TRP A 127 -14.45 -2.35 -7.77
C TRP A 127 -15.66 -2.28 -8.72
N PRO A 128 -16.51 -3.32 -8.71
CA PRO A 128 -17.71 -3.37 -9.54
C PRO A 128 -18.69 -2.22 -9.26
N LYS A 129 -19.38 -1.72 -10.29
CA LYS A 129 -20.32 -0.58 -10.18
C LYS A 129 -21.44 -0.78 -9.16
N LYS A 130 -21.87 -2.03 -8.96
CA LYS A 130 -22.93 -2.42 -8.00
C LYS A 130 -22.44 -2.46 -6.55
N GLU A 131 -21.13 -2.53 -6.35
CA GLU A 131 -20.55 -2.72 -5.02
C GLU A 131 -20.32 -1.40 -4.30
N THR A 132 -20.71 -1.38 -3.02
CA THR A 132 -20.55 -0.22 -2.16
C THR A 132 -19.11 -0.11 -1.66
N LEU A 133 -18.51 1.05 -1.89
CA LEU A 133 -17.20 1.38 -1.32
C LEU A 133 -17.35 1.87 0.11
N SER A 134 -16.56 1.30 1.02
CA SER A 134 -16.45 1.76 2.40
C SER A 134 -15.24 2.69 2.55
N LEU A 135 -15.45 3.81 3.23
CA LEU A 135 -14.40 4.72 3.66
C LEU A 135 -14.05 4.42 5.12
N ILE A 136 -12.85 3.91 5.32
CA ILE A 136 -12.27 3.62 6.62
C ILE A 136 -11.35 4.79 6.97
N LYS A 137 -11.77 5.61 7.93
CA LYS A 137 -10.98 6.72 8.45
C LYS A 137 -10.06 6.21 9.55
N CYS A 138 -8.77 6.41 9.37
CA CYS A 138 -7.75 6.07 10.34
C CYS A 138 -7.22 7.33 11.03
N ARG A 139 -6.44 7.12 12.10
CA ARG A 139 -5.61 8.17 12.71
C ARG A 139 -4.59 8.70 11.69
N GLU A 140 -3.96 9.82 12.01
CA GLU A 140 -2.96 10.48 11.15
C GLU A 140 -3.50 10.85 9.76
N HIS A 141 -4.81 11.10 9.65
CA HIS A 141 -5.46 11.52 8.39
C HIS A 141 -5.28 10.53 7.23
N ILE A 142 -5.16 9.25 7.54
CA ILE A 142 -5.17 8.18 6.54
C ILE A 142 -6.63 7.78 6.24
N SER A 143 -6.96 7.68 4.97
CA SER A 143 -8.24 7.18 4.47
C SER A 143 -8.00 5.92 3.66
N ILE A 144 -8.64 4.81 4.02
CA ILE A 144 -8.58 3.54 3.28
C ILE A 144 -9.93 3.29 2.62
N TYR A 145 -9.90 2.94 1.34
CA TYR A 145 -11.05 2.64 0.52
C TYR A 145 -11.13 1.15 0.28
N ALA A 146 -12.19 0.52 0.77
CA ALA A 146 -12.33 -0.93 0.78
C ALA A 146 -13.68 -1.39 0.22
N VAL A 147 -13.68 -2.55 -0.45
CA VAL A 147 -14.89 -3.24 -0.91
C VAL A 147 -14.96 -4.58 -0.17
N HIS A 148 -16.09 -4.90 0.46
CA HIS A 148 -16.23 -6.13 1.27
C HIS A 148 -15.17 -6.32 2.37
N GLY A 149 -14.65 -5.20 2.89
CA GLY A 149 -13.56 -5.15 3.86
C GLY A 149 -12.15 -5.28 3.25
N GLU A 150 -12.02 -5.62 1.96
CA GLU A 150 -10.73 -5.73 1.27
C GLU A 150 -10.20 -4.34 0.88
N PRO A 151 -9.01 -3.92 1.36
CA PRO A 151 -8.44 -2.62 1.03
C PRO A 151 -7.96 -2.55 -0.42
N LEU A 152 -8.50 -1.60 -1.20
CA LEU A 152 -8.12 -1.39 -2.60
C LEU A 152 -7.13 -0.24 -2.76
N PHE A 153 -7.49 0.91 -2.19
CA PHE A 153 -6.71 2.14 -2.26
C PHE A 153 -6.63 2.81 -0.89
N PHE A 154 -5.64 3.67 -0.71
CA PHE A 154 -5.56 4.55 0.44
C PHE A 154 -5.04 5.93 0.04
N GLN A 155 -5.29 6.91 0.90
CA GLN A 155 -4.90 8.29 0.73
C GLN A 155 -4.44 8.83 2.08
N HIS A 156 -3.51 9.78 2.06
CA HIS A 156 -3.07 10.51 3.25
C HIS A 156 -3.34 12.00 3.04
N PHE A 157 -4.12 12.60 3.94
CA PHE A 157 -4.74 13.91 3.73
C PHE A 157 -5.42 13.98 2.35
N ASP A 158 -5.21 15.08 1.63
CA ASP A 158 -5.68 15.29 0.26
C ASP A 158 -4.59 14.95 -0.78
N GLY A 159 -3.62 14.09 -0.42
CA GLY A 159 -2.57 13.63 -1.31
C GLY A 159 -3.08 12.72 -2.45
N PRO A 160 -2.20 12.12 -3.26
CA PRO A 160 -2.63 11.18 -4.29
C PRO A 160 -3.20 9.89 -3.69
N PHE A 161 -4.03 9.20 -4.46
CA PHE A 161 -4.44 7.84 -4.17
C PHE A 161 -3.29 6.87 -4.40
N TYR A 162 -3.13 5.91 -3.50
CA TYR A 162 -2.18 4.81 -3.64
C TYR A 162 -2.96 3.50 -3.71
N PRO A 163 -2.71 2.63 -4.70
CA PRO A 163 -3.19 1.25 -4.62
C PRO A 163 -2.51 0.53 -3.46
N THR A 164 -3.13 -0.51 -2.93
CA THR A 164 -2.40 -1.43 -2.05
C THR A 164 -1.37 -2.23 -2.84
N LEU A 165 -0.32 -2.70 -2.17
CA LEU A 165 0.68 -3.56 -2.81
C LEU A 165 0.06 -4.82 -3.42
N LYS A 166 -1.02 -5.36 -2.84
CA LYS A 166 -1.75 -6.51 -3.38
C LYS A 166 -2.40 -6.19 -4.73
N ILE A 167 -3.06 -5.04 -4.85
CA ILE A 167 -3.63 -4.57 -6.13
C ILE A 167 -2.53 -4.31 -7.14
N LEU A 168 -1.43 -3.68 -6.73
CA LEU A 168 -0.30 -3.41 -7.61
C LEU A 168 0.39 -4.70 -8.08
N HIS A 169 0.49 -5.75 -7.26
CA HIS A 169 1.04 -7.04 -7.69
C HIS A 169 0.13 -7.74 -8.71
N ARG A 170 -1.18 -7.53 -8.63
CA ARG A 170 -2.14 -8.05 -9.63
C ARG A 170 -2.08 -7.27 -10.94
N PHE A 171 -1.77 -5.97 -10.88
CA PHE A 171 -1.70 -5.07 -12.02
C PHE A 171 -0.42 -4.20 -11.96
N PRO A 172 0.75 -4.77 -12.31
CA PRO A 172 2.05 -4.10 -12.11
C PRO A 172 2.21 -2.78 -12.87
N ASP A 173 1.57 -2.66 -14.03
CA ASP A 173 1.65 -1.49 -14.90
C ASP A 173 0.76 -0.31 -14.44
N MET A 174 0.06 -0.48 -13.31
CA MET A 174 -0.79 0.57 -12.72
C MET A 174 0.03 1.80 -12.27
N LEU A 175 1.27 1.61 -11.85
CA LEU A 175 2.17 2.68 -11.42
C LEU A 175 3.49 2.61 -12.20
N PRO A 176 4.10 3.77 -12.52
CA PRO A 176 5.39 3.77 -13.18
C PRO A 176 6.48 3.18 -12.28
N ARG A 177 7.39 2.45 -12.91
CA ARG A 177 8.42 1.65 -12.23
C ARG A 177 9.70 2.45 -11.98
N VAL A 178 10.22 2.35 -10.76
CA VAL A 178 11.61 2.62 -10.39
C VAL A 178 12.22 1.37 -9.75
N GLY A 179 13.54 1.24 -9.77
CA GLY A 179 14.24 0.08 -9.23
C GLY A 179 15.33 0.47 -8.24
N VAL A 180 15.40 -0.28 -7.14
CA VAL A 180 16.44 -0.13 -6.13
C VAL A 180 17.47 -1.25 -6.26
N ASP A 181 18.71 -0.89 -5.95
CA ASP A 181 19.82 -1.82 -5.91
C ASP A 181 19.70 -2.88 -4.82
N ARG A 182 20.56 -3.90 -4.91
CA ARG A 182 20.57 -5.03 -3.98
C ARG A 182 20.78 -4.59 -2.51
N GLY A 183 21.59 -3.55 -2.27
CA GLY A 183 21.94 -3.08 -0.93
C GLY A 183 20.79 -2.35 -0.24
N ALA A 184 19.94 -1.66 -1.01
CA ALA A 184 18.81 -0.90 -0.53
C ALA A 184 17.62 -1.76 -0.10
N ILE A 185 17.46 -2.97 -0.66
CA ILE A 185 16.28 -3.84 -0.46
C ILE A 185 15.90 -3.99 1.01
N LYS A 186 16.86 -4.35 1.89
CA LYS A 186 16.57 -4.58 3.31
C LYS A 186 16.03 -3.34 4.03
N PHE A 187 16.52 -2.16 3.62
CA PHE A 187 16.18 -0.89 4.25
C PHE A 187 14.80 -0.44 3.82
N VAL A 188 14.47 -0.61 2.54
CA VAL A 188 13.13 -0.31 2.01
C VAL A 188 12.08 -1.20 2.67
N LEU A 189 12.37 -2.50 2.84
CA LEU A 189 11.52 -3.44 3.59
C LEU A 189 11.45 -3.16 5.10
N SER A 190 12.25 -2.21 5.60
CA SER A 190 12.17 -1.72 6.98
C SER A 190 11.45 -0.37 7.10
N GLY A 191 10.95 0.16 5.98
CA GLY A 191 10.25 1.44 5.86
C GLY A 191 11.14 2.65 5.64
N ALA A 192 12.42 2.48 5.27
CA ALA A 192 13.30 3.59 4.97
C ALA A 192 12.95 4.23 3.61
N ASN A 193 13.22 5.54 3.50
CA ASN A 193 13.16 6.26 2.23
C ASN A 193 14.27 5.78 1.28
N ILE A 194 14.04 5.94 -0.02
CA ILE A 194 14.98 5.54 -1.06
C ILE A 194 15.86 6.75 -1.40
N MET A 195 17.17 6.58 -1.22
CA MET A 195 18.17 7.58 -1.57
C MET A 195 18.50 7.49 -3.06
N CYS A 196 18.83 8.62 -3.71
CA CYS A 196 19.15 8.66 -5.13
C CYS A 196 20.23 7.64 -5.57
N PRO A 197 21.35 7.46 -4.83
CA PRO A 197 22.36 6.45 -5.16
C PRO A 197 21.83 5.02 -5.29
N GLY A 198 20.75 4.69 -4.55
CA GLY A 198 20.13 3.38 -4.59
C GLY A 198 19.41 3.07 -5.91
N MET A 199 19.11 4.09 -6.71
CA MET A 199 18.41 3.96 -8.00
C MET A 199 19.30 4.25 -9.22
N THR A 200 20.43 4.91 -9.01
CA THR A 200 21.41 5.27 -10.05
C THR A 200 22.61 4.33 -10.13
N SER A 201 22.71 3.37 -9.20
CA SER A 201 23.77 2.36 -9.24
C SER A 201 23.58 1.36 -10.39
N ALA A 202 24.59 0.53 -10.66
CA ALA A 202 24.57 -0.45 -11.76
C ALA A 202 23.40 -1.47 -11.70
N THR A 203 22.82 -1.67 -10.50
CA THR A 203 21.66 -2.56 -10.30
C THR A 203 20.39 -1.80 -9.92
N GLY A 204 20.46 -0.47 -9.83
CA GLY A 204 19.29 0.39 -9.75
C GLY A 204 18.63 0.56 -11.11
N TYR A 205 17.44 1.13 -11.12
CA TYR A 205 16.75 1.46 -12.36
C TYR A 205 15.96 2.76 -12.22
N LEU A 206 16.12 3.63 -13.21
CA LEU A 206 15.27 4.78 -13.46
C LEU A 206 14.84 4.74 -14.93
N PRO A 207 13.59 5.13 -15.24
CA PRO A 207 13.15 5.32 -16.61
C PRO A 207 14.09 6.26 -17.38
N PRO A 208 14.26 6.07 -18.70
CA PRO A 208 15.04 6.99 -19.51
C PRO A 208 14.44 8.41 -19.48
N SER A 209 15.23 9.44 -19.78
CA SER A 209 14.77 10.83 -19.75
C SER A 209 13.61 11.13 -20.71
N SER A 210 13.43 10.33 -21.77
CA SER A 210 12.24 10.40 -22.64
C SER A 210 10.94 10.02 -21.92
N ALA A 211 11.04 9.31 -20.80
CA ALA A 211 9.95 8.89 -19.93
C ALA A 211 10.14 9.45 -18.50
N ASN A 212 10.63 10.69 -18.40
CA ASN A 212 10.86 11.36 -17.12
C ASN A 212 9.57 11.42 -16.30
N ILE A 213 9.65 10.98 -15.03
CA ILE A 213 8.54 11.06 -14.10
C ILE A 213 8.74 12.30 -13.22
N PRO A 214 7.76 13.22 -13.16
CA PRO A 214 7.87 14.43 -12.36
C PRO A 214 7.77 14.13 -10.85
N LYS A 215 8.31 15.05 -10.05
CA LYS A 215 8.14 15.08 -8.59
C LYS A 215 6.67 14.98 -8.18
N GLY A 216 6.40 14.33 -7.06
CA GLY A 216 5.05 14.19 -6.49
C GLY A 216 4.19 13.12 -7.16
N LYS A 217 4.75 12.30 -8.06
CA LYS A 217 4.05 11.15 -8.64
C LYS A 217 4.29 9.88 -7.82
N PRO A 218 3.24 9.08 -7.54
CA PRO A 218 3.38 7.75 -6.99
C PRO A 218 4.13 6.81 -7.95
N VAL A 219 5.01 5.97 -7.43
CA VAL A 219 5.82 5.02 -8.19
C VAL A 219 5.81 3.63 -7.54
N ALA A 220 5.91 2.60 -8.38
CA ALA A 220 6.17 1.23 -7.96
C ALA A 220 7.68 1.01 -7.81
N VAL A 221 8.14 0.67 -6.61
CA VAL A 221 9.55 0.43 -6.31
C VAL A 221 9.84 -1.07 -6.41
N HIS A 222 10.69 -1.45 -7.36
CA HIS A 222 11.08 -2.85 -7.61
C HIS A 222 12.47 -3.16 -7.06
N ALA A 223 12.66 -4.38 -6.55
CA ALA A 223 13.97 -4.88 -6.17
C ALA A 223 14.72 -5.40 -7.39
N TYR A 224 16.04 -5.25 -7.40
CA TYR A 224 16.87 -5.90 -8.39
C TYR A 224 16.60 -7.42 -8.45
N GLY A 225 16.34 -7.93 -9.66
CA GLY A 225 16.09 -9.36 -9.90
C GLY A 225 14.76 -9.88 -9.35
N LYS A 226 13.80 -9.00 -9.04
CA LYS A 226 12.44 -9.37 -8.63
C LYS A 226 11.41 -8.74 -9.55
N GLU A 227 10.35 -9.50 -9.84
CA GLU A 227 9.26 -9.07 -10.72
C GLU A 227 8.27 -8.16 -10.00
N ASN A 228 7.93 -8.48 -8.74
CA ASN A 228 6.96 -7.73 -7.97
C ASN A 228 7.57 -6.52 -7.25
N ALA A 229 6.77 -5.45 -7.12
CA ALA A 229 7.14 -4.27 -6.37
C ALA A 229 7.34 -4.61 -4.88
N LEU A 230 8.42 -4.14 -4.26
CA LEU A 230 8.61 -4.29 -2.81
C LEU A 230 8.01 -3.14 -2.01
N ALA A 231 7.73 -2.01 -2.66
CA ALA A 231 7.18 -0.82 -2.02
C ALA A 231 6.45 0.07 -3.03
N ILE A 232 5.61 0.95 -2.51
CA ILE A 232 5.05 2.09 -3.22
C ILE A 232 5.64 3.34 -2.58
N GLY A 233 6.09 4.27 -3.41
CA GLY A 233 6.70 5.50 -2.95
C GLY A 233 6.15 6.73 -3.66
N LEU A 234 6.50 7.90 -3.14
CA LEU A 234 6.23 9.20 -3.74
C LEU A 234 7.54 9.86 -4.15
N LEU A 235 7.67 10.27 -5.41
CA LEU A 235 8.88 10.95 -5.87
C LEU A 235 9.09 12.30 -5.15
N ALA A 236 10.21 12.44 -4.45
CA ALA A 236 10.61 13.68 -3.78
C ALA A 236 11.28 14.68 -4.74
N MET A 237 11.74 14.18 -5.89
CA MET A 237 12.34 14.88 -7.03
C MET A 237 12.05 14.08 -8.30
N SER A 238 12.18 14.69 -9.48
CA SER A 238 11.95 14.01 -10.76
C SER A 238 13.03 12.97 -11.05
N THR A 239 12.74 12.00 -11.94
CA THR A 239 13.72 10.94 -12.27
C THR A 239 14.98 11.47 -12.94
N ASP A 240 14.91 12.58 -13.65
CA ASP A 240 16.09 13.25 -14.21
C ASP A 240 16.92 13.94 -13.12
N GLU A 241 16.29 14.65 -12.17
CA GLU A 241 16.98 15.24 -11.02
C GLU A 241 17.65 14.16 -10.15
N ILE A 242 17.02 12.99 -9.96
CA ILE A 242 17.61 11.86 -9.24
C ILE A 242 18.93 11.44 -9.90
N ARG A 243 18.93 11.35 -11.24
CA ARG A 243 20.10 10.94 -12.02
C ARG A 243 21.22 11.98 -11.97
N GLU A 244 20.88 13.26 -12.04
CA GLU A 244 21.84 14.36 -12.06
C GLU A 244 22.43 14.65 -10.66
N ILE A 245 21.57 14.79 -9.65
CA ILE A 245 21.99 15.18 -8.29
C ILE A 245 22.66 14.00 -7.57
N ASN A 246 22.13 12.79 -7.77
CA ASN A 246 22.62 11.55 -7.16
C ASN A 246 22.88 11.64 -5.63
N LYS A 247 22.08 12.44 -4.93
CA LYS A 247 22.16 12.67 -3.48
C LYS A 247 20.78 12.98 -2.94
N ASN A 248 20.60 12.80 -1.63
CA ASN A 248 19.35 13.00 -0.89
C ASN A 248 18.29 11.92 -1.18
N ILE A 249 17.09 12.13 -0.65
CA ILE A 249 15.94 11.26 -0.82
C ILE A 249 15.38 11.48 -2.22
N GLY A 250 15.36 10.43 -3.05
CA GLY A 250 14.71 10.47 -4.35
C GLY A 250 13.25 10.05 -4.28
N VAL A 251 12.93 9.07 -3.42
CA VAL A 251 11.56 8.55 -3.23
C VAL A 251 11.27 8.40 -1.73
N GLU A 252 10.17 8.98 -1.29
CA GLU A 252 9.60 8.78 0.05
C GLU A 252 8.84 7.46 0.09
N ASN A 253 9.10 6.63 1.10
CA ASN A 253 8.48 5.31 1.23
C ASN A 253 7.09 5.44 1.89
N ILE A 254 6.06 5.01 1.16
CA ILE A 254 4.66 5.10 1.62
C ILE A 254 4.23 3.78 2.27
N THR A 255 4.32 2.68 1.54
CA THR A 255 4.01 1.32 2.00
C THR A 255 5.02 0.34 1.42
N PHE A 256 5.31 -0.73 2.14
CA PHE A 256 6.31 -1.72 1.75
C PHE A 256 5.84 -3.13 2.10
N LEU A 257 6.41 -4.11 1.41
CA LEU A 257 6.09 -5.52 1.60
C LEU A 257 6.44 -5.93 3.04
N GLY A 258 5.45 -6.46 3.75
CA GLY A 258 5.62 -6.86 5.16
C GLY A 258 5.34 -5.75 6.18
N ASP A 259 4.90 -4.57 5.75
CA ASP A 259 4.25 -3.62 6.66
C ASP A 259 2.91 -4.16 7.18
N ASP A 260 2.28 -3.44 8.11
CA ASP A 260 1.11 -4.00 8.78
C ASP A 260 -0.16 -3.91 7.92
N LEU A 261 -0.23 -2.99 6.94
CA LEU A 261 -1.31 -3.01 5.95
C LEU A 261 -1.21 -4.23 5.04
N TRP A 262 0.00 -4.60 4.62
CA TRP A 262 0.24 -5.79 3.80
C TRP A 262 -0.29 -7.09 4.44
N LYS A 263 -0.11 -7.22 5.75
CA LYS A 263 -0.55 -8.40 6.54
C LYS A 263 -2.07 -8.50 6.69
N ILE A 264 -2.79 -7.41 6.41
CA ILE A 264 -4.24 -7.36 6.58
C ILE A 264 -4.92 -7.83 5.30
N GLU A 265 -5.83 -8.79 5.43
CA GLU A 265 -6.70 -9.22 4.33
C GLU A 265 -8.01 -8.44 4.31
N LYS A 266 -8.59 -8.20 5.49
CA LYS A 266 -9.85 -7.48 5.66
C LYS A 266 -9.81 -6.54 6.86
N LEU A 267 -10.48 -5.40 6.74
CA LEU A 267 -10.63 -4.35 7.76
C LEU A 267 -12.05 -4.28 8.32
#